data_AF-A0A7C1DPC5-F1
#
_entry.id   AF-A0A7C1DPC5-F1
#
_cell.length_a   1.000
_cell.length_b   1.000
_cell.length_c   1.000
_cell.angle_alpha   90.00
_cell.angle_beta   90.00
_cell.angle_gamma   90.00
#
_symmetry.space_group_name_H-M   'P 1'
#
loop_
_entity.id
_entity.type
_entity.pdbx_description
1 polymer ?
#
loop_
_entity_poly.entity_id
_entity_poly.type
_entity_poly.pdbx_seq_one_letter_code
_entity_poly.pdbx_strand_id
1 'polypeptide(L)'
;TKADDIAGAVRSDVSTALFVMLEQFPFKSVTSFIGIMLVTIFFITSSDSGSLVVDHLTSGGKLDSPVPQRIFRGVMERVCAAALLMGGGLVALQSASIAAGLPFTIVLLIMCYSLYRGLQEEHYHATIIGKLRHEIHKIEIPVPKD
;
A
#
# COMPACT_ATOMS: atom_id res chain seq x y z
N THR A 1 2.73 -10.30 37.25
CA THR A 1 1.35 -10.27 36.71
C THR A 1 1.41 -10.80 35.29
N LYS A 2 0.46 -11.62 34.78
CA LYS A 2 0.54 -12.17 33.40
C LYS A 2 0.73 -11.09 32.31
N ALA A 3 0.27 -9.87 32.56
CA ALA A 3 0.50 -8.70 31.70
C ALA A 3 1.98 -8.24 31.66
N ASP A 4 2.74 -8.43 32.74
CA ASP A 4 4.18 -8.10 32.79
C ASP A 4 5.00 -9.06 31.91
N ASP A 5 4.53 -10.30 31.78
CA ASP A 5 5.15 -11.35 30.96
C ASP A 5 5.00 -11.06 29.45
N ILE A 6 3.81 -10.65 29.02
CA ILE A 6 3.56 -10.24 27.63
C ILE A 6 4.39 -9.00 27.29
N ALA A 7 4.42 -7.99 28.18
CA ALA A 7 5.21 -6.78 27.97
C ALA A 7 6.72 -7.07 27.92
N GLY A 8 7.20 -8.06 28.68
CA GLY A 8 8.57 -8.55 28.63
C GLY A 8 8.89 -9.23 27.29
N ALA A 9 8.03 -10.15 26.85
CA ALA A 9 8.19 -10.86 25.59
C ALA A 9 8.16 -9.92 24.37
N VAL A 10 7.23 -8.96 24.32
CA VAL A 10 7.10 -7.98 23.22
C VAL A 10 8.35 -7.10 23.11
N ARG A 11 8.97 -6.71 24.24
CA ARG A 11 10.21 -5.94 24.22
C ARG A 11 11.40 -6.74 23.69
N SER A 12 11.41 -8.05 23.92
CA SER A 12 12.49 -8.92 23.44
C SER A 12 12.36 -9.23 21.96
N ASP A 13 11.14 -9.52 21.48
CA ASP A 13 10.89 -9.79 20.07
C ASP A 13 9.44 -9.45 19.70
N VAL A 14 9.27 -8.34 18.96
CA VAL A 14 7.95 -7.90 18.49
C VAL A 14 7.32 -8.92 17.52
N SER A 15 8.12 -9.73 16.83
CA SER A 15 7.60 -10.72 15.87
C SER A 15 6.81 -11.86 16.54
N THR A 16 7.09 -12.14 17.82
CA THR A 16 6.39 -13.19 18.59
C THR A 16 5.24 -12.64 19.45
N ALA A 17 5.14 -11.31 19.59
CA ALA A 17 4.16 -10.63 20.43
C ALA A 17 2.70 -11.08 20.20
N LEU A 18 2.30 -11.23 18.93
CA LEU A 18 0.97 -11.68 18.56
C LEU A 18 0.70 -13.10 19.08
N PHE A 19 1.66 -14.01 18.93
CA PHE A 19 1.52 -15.40 19.34
C PHE A 19 1.49 -15.54 20.86
N VAL A 20 2.34 -14.79 21.57
CA VAL A 20 2.34 -14.73 23.04
C VAL A 20 1.00 -14.20 23.58
N MET A 21 0.41 -13.22 22.90
CA MET A 21 -0.94 -12.73 23.24
C MET A 21 -2.01 -13.81 23.00
N LEU A 22 -1.95 -14.50 21.86
CA LEU A 22 -2.91 -15.56 21.50
C LEU A 22 -2.81 -16.79 22.43
N GLU A 23 -1.64 -17.05 23.02
CA GLU A 23 -1.45 -18.12 24.01
C GLU A 23 -2.23 -17.91 25.30
N GLN A 24 -2.65 -16.67 25.61
CA GLN A 24 -3.48 -16.38 26.78
C GLN A 24 -4.96 -16.76 26.58
N PHE A 25 -5.38 -17.10 25.36
CA PHE A 25 -6.75 -17.49 25.06
C PHE A 25 -6.97 -19.01 25.15
N PRO A 26 -8.17 -19.47 25.56
CA PRO A 26 -8.54 -20.88 25.41
C PRO A 26 -8.48 -21.26 23.92
N PHE A 27 -7.95 -22.45 23.61
CA PHE A 27 -7.65 -22.95 22.24
C PHE A 27 -6.42 -22.33 21.53
N LYS A 28 -5.37 -21.97 22.27
CA LYS A 28 -4.10 -21.40 21.76
C LYS A 28 -3.51 -22.03 20.49
N SER A 29 -3.54 -23.36 20.34
CA SER A 29 -2.99 -24.03 19.15
C SER A 29 -3.81 -23.74 17.88
N VAL A 30 -5.14 -23.66 18.01
CA VAL A 30 -6.04 -23.38 16.88
C VAL A 30 -5.93 -21.92 16.47
N THR A 31 -5.95 -21.00 17.44
CA THR A 31 -5.84 -19.56 17.17
C THR A 31 -4.47 -19.18 16.61
N SER A 32 -3.38 -19.79 17.10
CA SER A 32 -2.04 -19.58 16.54
C SER A 32 -1.92 -20.10 15.10
N PHE A 33 -2.49 -21.27 14.81
CA PHE A 33 -2.53 -21.82 13.46
C PHE A 33 -3.29 -20.91 12.48
N ILE A 34 -4.48 -20.43 12.90
CA ILE A 34 -5.25 -19.46 12.12
C ILE A 34 -4.47 -18.15 11.93
N GLY A 35 -3.75 -17.69 12.96
CA GLY A 35 -2.90 -16.51 12.88
C GLY A 35 -1.81 -16.63 11.81
N ILE A 36 -1.11 -17.77 11.76
CA ILE A 36 -0.10 -18.05 10.72
C ILE A 36 -0.74 -18.04 9.33
N MET A 37 -1.90 -18.69 9.17
CA MET A 37 -2.62 -18.73 7.91
C MET A 37 -3.05 -17.32 7.46
N LEU A 38 -3.58 -16.49 8.36
CA LEU A 38 -4.01 -15.13 8.07
C LEU A 38 -2.84 -14.25 7.63
N VAL A 39 -1.72 -14.26 8.37
CA VAL A 39 -0.51 -13.50 8.01
C VAL A 39 0.00 -13.94 6.63
N THR A 40 0.00 -15.25 6.36
CA THR A 40 0.44 -15.79 5.07
C THR A 40 -0.46 -15.31 3.91
N ILE A 41 -1.78 -15.37 4.06
CA ILE A 41 -2.73 -14.92 3.02
C ILE A 41 -2.66 -13.41 2.81
N PHE A 42 -2.54 -12.63 3.88
CA PHE A 42 -2.37 -11.18 3.79
C PHE A 42 -1.08 -10.84 3.04
N PHE A 43 0.01 -11.54 3.33
CA PHE A 43 1.28 -11.35 2.65
C PHE A 43 1.19 -11.69 1.16
N ILE A 44 0.56 -12.81 0.79
CA ILE A 44 0.39 -13.21 -0.63
C ILE A 44 -0.47 -12.18 -1.37
N THR A 45 -1.62 -11.80 -0.83
CA THR A 45 -2.53 -10.84 -1.46
C THR A 45 -1.90 -9.44 -1.56
N SER A 46 -1.17 -9.02 -0.53
CA SER A 46 -0.43 -7.75 -0.53
C SER A 46 0.72 -7.75 -1.54
N SER A 47 1.42 -8.88 -1.69
CA SER A 47 2.51 -9.01 -2.66
C SER A 47 1.98 -9.00 -4.10
N ASP A 48 0.85 -9.68 -4.36
CA ASP A 48 0.21 -9.69 -5.67
C ASP A 48 -0.25 -8.29 -6.11
N SER A 49 -0.93 -7.54 -5.23
CA SER A 49 -1.32 -6.15 -5.52
C SER A 49 -0.12 -5.21 -5.70
N GLY A 50 0.94 -5.37 -4.91
CA GLY A 50 2.19 -4.64 -5.10
C GLY A 50 2.92 -5.02 -6.41
N SER A 51 2.74 -6.24 -6.91
CA SER A 51 3.30 -6.69 -8.19
C SER A 51 2.74 -5.88 -9.35
N LEU A 52 1.42 -5.72 -9.37
CA LEU A 52 0.73 -4.97 -10.40
C LEU A 52 1.19 -3.50 -10.46
N VAL A 53 1.29 -2.81 -9.32
CA VAL A 53 1.71 -1.40 -9.29
C VAL A 53 3.11 -1.19 -9.86
N VAL A 54 4.07 -2.03 -9.48
CA VAL A 54 5.45 -1.94 -10.00
C VAL A 54 5.51 -2.35 -11.46
N ASP A 55 4.73 -3.34 -11.87
CA ASP A 55 4.63 -3.75 -13.25
C ASP A 55 4.10 -2.60 -14.12
N HIS A 56 3.08 -1.87 -13.67
CA HIS A 56 2.59 -0.65 -14.34
C HIS A 56 3.65 0.45 -14.45
N LEU A 57 4.46 0.65 -13.40
CA LEU A 57 5.54 1.63 -13.39
C LEU A 57 6.68 1.26 -14.35
N THR A 58 6.99 -0.03 -14.49
CA THR A 58 8.12 -0.53 -15.29
C THR A 58 7.77 -0.78 -16.75
N SER A 59 6.50 -1.10 -17.06
CA SER A 59 6.03 -1.31 -18.44
C SER A 59 5.61 -0.02 -19.17
N GLY A 60 5.78 1.14 -18.54
CA GLY A 60 5.33 2.43 -19.08
C GLY A 60 3.81 2.53 -19.22
N GLY A 61 3.05 1.79 -18.39
CA GLY A 61 1.58 1.76 -18.41
C GLY A 61 0.96 0.66 -19.28
N LYS A 62 1.72 -0.26 -19.88
CA LYS A 62 1.18 -1.40 -20.63
C LYS A 62 0.83 -2.56 -19.69
N LEU A 63 -0.38 -3.10 -19.82
CA LEU A 63 -0.99 -4.10 -18.92
C LEU A 63 -0.38 -5.51 -19.00
N ASP A 64 0.48 -5.78 -19.99
CA ASP A 64 1.07 -7.12 -20.16
C ASP A 64 2.42 -7.23 -19.47
N SER A 65 2.39 -7.62 -18.19
CA SER A 65 3.59 -8.02 -17.45
C SER A 65 3.95 -9.46 -17.83
N PRO A 66 5.12 -9.72 -18.44
CA PRO A 66 5.51 -11.06 -18.83
C PRO A 66 5.87 -11.90 -17.59
N VAL A 67 5.44 -13.17 -17.58
CA VAL A 67 5.65 -14.17 -16.50
C VAL A 67 7.07 -14.19 -15.88
N PRO A 68 8.18 -13.96 -16.62
CA PRO A 68 9.53 -13.87 -16.04
C PRO A 68 9.70 -12.77 -14.99
N GLN A 69 8.99 -11.65 -15.11
CA GLN A 69 9.10 -10.50 -14.20
C GLN A 69 8.54 -10.84 -12.81
N ARG A 70 7.41 -11.56 -12.76
CA ARG A 70 6.81 -12.06 -11.51
C ARG A 70 7.74 -13.02 -10.76
N ILE A 71 8.38 -13.95 -11.48
CA ILE A 71 9.29 -14.94 -10.89
C ILE A 71 10.57 -14.26 -10.37
N PHE A 72 11.16 -13.36 -11.17
CA PHE A 72 12.33 -12.59 -10.78
C PHE A 72 12.07 -11.82 -9.48
N ARG A 73 10.92 -11.15 -9.37
CA ARG A 73 10.58 -10.36 -8.18
C ARG A 73 10.37 -11.22 -6.94
N GLY A 74 9.66 -12.33 -7.05
CA GLY A 74 9.46 -13.25 -5.93
C GLY A 74 10.77 -13.90 -5.45
N VAL A 75 11.74 -14.11 -6.34
CA VAL A 75 13.09 -14.59 -5.94
C VAL A 75 13.89 -13.47 -5.28
N MET A 76 13.93 -12.27 -5.87
CA MET A 76 14.69 -11.14 -5.33
C MET A 76 14.17 -10.69 -3.95
N GLU A 77 12.85 -10.69 -3.74
CA GLU A 77 12.25 -10.32 -2.44
C GLU A 77 12.59 -11.35 -1.35
N ARG A 78 12.58 -12.65 -1.68
CA ARG A 78 12.99 -13.72 -0.75
C ARG A 78 14.49 -13.69 -0.45
N VAL A 79 15.32 -13.40 -1.45
CA VAL A 79 16.78 -13.27 -1.27
C VAL A 79 17.10 -12.06 -0.39
N CYS A 80 16.47 -10.91 -0.62
CA CYS A 80 16.61 -9.74 0.25
C CYS A 80 16.15 -10.03 1.68
N ALA A 81 15.01 -10.71 1.86
CA ALA A 81 14.54 -11.11 3.18
C ALA A 81 15.54 -12.03 3.90
N ALA A 82 16.07 -13.05 3.20
CA ALA A 82 17.08 -13.95 3.75
C ALA A 82 18.39 -13.21 4.12
N ALA A 83 18.84 -12.29 3.27
CA ALA A 83 20.04 -11.48 3.52
C ALA A 83 19.87 -10.57 4.75
N LEU A 84 18.71 -9.93 4.91
CA LEU A 84 18.42 -9.06 6.05
C LEU A 84 18.28 -9.86 7.35
N LEU A 85 17.69 -11.06 7.29
CA LEU A 85 17.65 -11.96 8.45
C LEU A 85 19.04 -12.35 8.93
N MET A 86 19.98 -12.65 8.02
CA MET A 86 21.37 -12.94 8.39
C MET A 86 22.14 -11.71 8.88
N GLY A 87 21.84 -10.51 8.36
CA GLY A 87 22.59 -9.29 8.66
C GLY A 87 22.24 -8.63 9.99
N GLY A 88 21.07 -8.90 10.57
CA GLY A 88 20.67 -8.29 11.85
C GLY A 88 19.21 -8.50 12.25
N GLY A 89 18.50 -9.43 11.61
CA GLY A 89 17.13 -9.79 11.98
C GLY A 89 16.13 -8.63 11.90
N LEU A 90 15.25 -8.54 12.89
CA LEU A 90 14.14 -7.58 12.93
C LEU A 90 14.61 -6.11 12.91
N VAL A 91 15.70 -5.78 13.62
CA VAL A 91 16.23 -4.41 13.68
C VAL A 91 16.77 -3.98 12.31
N ALA A 92 17.46 -4.88 11.60
CA ALA A 92 17.91 -4.62 10.24
C ALA A 92 16.74 -4.40 9.28
N LEU A 93 15.68 -5.21 9.41
CA LEU A 93 14.47 -5.09 8.58
C LEU A 93 13.75 -3.74 8.82
N GLN A 94 13.64 -3.31 10.09
CA GLN A 94 13.05 -2.02 10.45
C GLN A 94 13.87 -0.85 9.92
N SER A 95 15.21 -0.89 10.08
CA SER A 95 16.10 0.15 9.57
C SER A 95 16.04 0.26 8.06
N ALA A 96 16.05 -0.87 7.34
CA ALA A 96 15.91 -0.91 5.88
C ALA A 96 14.56 -0.33 5.42
N SER A 97 13.48 -0.64 6.14
CA SER A 97 12.13 -0.11 5.84
C SER A 97 12.05 1.40 6.03
N ILE A 98 12.64 1.93 7.11
CA ILE A 98 12.71 3.38 7.37
C ILE A 98 13.56 4.07 6.30
N ALA A 99 14.72 3.51 5.97
CA ALA A 99 15.60 4.04 4.95
C ALA A 99 14.95 4.08 3.56
N ALA A 100 14.16 3.05 3.20
CA ALA A 100 13.42 3.01 1.95
C ALA A 100 12.18 3.94 1.94
N GLY A 101 11.49 4.08 3.08
CA GLY A 101 10.28 4.89 3.21
C GLY A 101 10.53 6.41 3.21
N LEU A 102 11.67 6.85 3.76
CA LEU A 102 12.01 8.27 3.85
C LEU A 102 12.04 9.01 2.49
N PRO A 103 12.76 8.54 1.45
CA PRO A 103 12.75 9.20 0.14
C PRO A 103 11.36 9.11 -0.53
N PHE A 104 10.65 7.98 -0.36
CA PHE A 104 9.31 7.81 -0.92
C PHE A 104 8.29 8.78 -0.30
N THR A 105 8.46 9.14 0.97
CA THR A 105 7.63 10.13 1.66
C THR A 105 7.69 11.50 0.96
N ILE A 106 8.87 11.91 0.47
CA ILE A 106 9.01 13.17 -0.29
C ILE A 106 8.18 13.12 -1.58
N VAL A 107 8.22 11.98 -2.29
CA VAL A 107 7.41 11.77 -3.50
C VAL A 107 5.92 11.82 -3.20
N LEU A 108 5.48 11.20 -2.09
CA LEU A 108 4.08 11.25 -1.65
C LEU A 108 3.62 12.67 -1.31
N LEU A 109 4.46 13.49 -0.69
CA LEU A 109 4.15 14.90 -0.43
C LEU A 109 3.95 15.69 -1.73
N ILE A 110 4.81 15.45 -2.73
CA ILE A 110 4.66 16.07 -4.06
C ILE A 110 3.38 15.60 -4.72
N MET A 111 3.05 14.30 -4.66
CA MET A 111 1.79 13.77 -5.19
C MET A 111 0.57 14.39 -4.51
N CYS A 112 0.56 14.52 -3.18
CA CYS A 112 -0.52 15.19 -2.45
C CYS A 112 -0.69 16.65 -2.91
N TYR A 113 0.41 17.37 -3.12
CA TYR A 113 0.38 18.73 -3.65
C TYR A 113 -0.15 18.79 -5.10
N SER A 114 0.33 17.91 -5.97
CA SER A 114 -0.14 17.80 -7.35
C SER A 114 -1.62 17.45 -7.43
N LEU A 115 -2.09 16.53 -6.58
CA LEU A 115 -3.50 16.14 -6.50
C LEU A 115 -4.37 17.31 -6.02
N TYR A 116 -3.93 18.01 -4.97
CA TYR A 116 -4.62 19.21 -4.48
C TYR A 116 -4.75 20.28 -5.57
N ARG A 117 -3.65 20.55 -6.29
CA ARG A 117 -3.65 21.51 -7.39
C ARG A 117 -4.57 21.08 -8.55
N GLY A 118 -4.48 19.81 -8.95
CA GLY A 118 -5.33 19.26 -10.02
C GLY A 118 -6.81 19.34 -9.69
N LEU A 119 -7.18 19.05 -8.44
CA LEU A 119 -8.57 19.15 -7.98
C LEU A 119 -9.07 20.60 -7.94
N GLN A 120 -8.21 21.58 -7.63
CA GLN A 120 -8.57 23.00 -7.71
C GLN A 120 -8.76 23.49 -9.15
N GLU A 121 -7.90 23.05 -10.08
CA GLU A 121 -8.05 23.36 -11.51
C GLU A 121 -9.36 22.79 -12.06
N GLU A 122 -9.72 21.55 -11.71
CA GLU A 122 -11.01 20.94 -12.10
C GLU A 122 -12.21 21.70 -11.53
N HIS A 123 -12.17 22.10 -10.25
CA HIS A 123 -13.26 22.86 -9.63
C HIS A 123 -13.47 24.22 -10.29
N TYR A 124 -12.39 24.89 -10.71
CA TYR A 124 -12.46 26.15 -11.44
C TYR A 124 -13.11 25.97 -12.82
N HIS A 125 -12.69 24.95 -13.57
CA HIS A 125 -13.27 24.64 -14.88
C HIS A 125 -14.75 24.22 -14.80
N ALA A 126 -15.13 23.41 -13.81
CA ALA A 126 -16.52 23.01 -13.59
C ALA A 126 -17.43 24.20 -13.28
N THR A 127 -16.95 25.17 -12.51
CA THR A 127 -17.72 26.37 -12.14
C THR A 127 -17.92 27.32 -13.32
N ILE A 128 -16.92 27.50 -14.19
CA ILE A 128 -17.03 28.34 -15.39
C ILE A 128 -17.97 27.70 -16.42
N ILE A 129 -17.87 26.39 -16.68
CA ILE A 129 -18.77 25.68 -17.59
C ILE A 129 -20.23 25.76 -17.10
N GLY A 130 -20.46 25.66 -15.78
CA GLY A 130 -21.77 25.85 -15.19
C GLY A 130 -22.36 27.24 -15.45
N LYS A 131 -21.56 28.30 -15.27
CA LYS A 131 -21.98 29.68 -15.55
C LYS A 131 -22.23 29.93 -17.04
N LEU A 132 -21.35 29.43 -17.91
CA LEU A 132 -21.47 29.60 -19.37
C LEU A 132 -22.68 28.86 -19.95
N ARG A 133 -23.00 27.66 -19.43
CA ARG A 133 -24.21 26.91 -19.80
C ARG A 133 -25.48 27.70 -19.52
N HIS A 134 -25.51 28.44 -18.41
CA HIS A 134 -26.65 29.26 -18.02
C HIS A 134 -26.83 30.50 -18.91
N GLU A 135 -25.73 31.07 -19.40
CA GLU A 135 -25.74 32.16 -20.39
C GLU A 135 -26.12 31.67 -21.79
N ILE A 136 -25.64 30.50 -22.22
CA ILE A 136 -26.00 29.90 -23.52
C ILE A 136 -27.49 29.55 -23.58
N HIS A 137 -28.11 29.09 -22.48
CA HIS A 137 -29.55 28.85 -22.45
C HIS A 137 -30.39 30.14 -22.50
N LYS A 138 -29.82 31.27 -22.10
CA LYS A 138 -30.47 32.59 -22.19
C LYS A 138 -30.38 33.17 -23.61
N ILE A 139 -29.38 32.74 -24.38
CA ILE A 139 -29.20 33.05 -25.80
C ILE A 139 -29.86 31.91 -26.59
N GLU A 140 -31.17 31.73 -26.41
CA GLU A 140 -31.94 30.80 -27.23
C GLU A 140 -32.08 31.43 -28.62
N ILE A 141 -31.19 31.02 -29.53
CA ILE A 141 -31.29 31.34 -30.95
C ILE A 141 -32.52 30.57 -31.47
N PRO A 142 -33.53 31.24 -32.04
CA PRO A 142 -34.68 30.54 -32.58
C PRO A 142 -34.19 29.72 -33.78
N VAL A 143 -34.12 28.40 -33.60
CA VAL A 143 -33.85 27.48 -34.71
C VAL A 143 -35.10 27.49 -35.59
N PRO A 144 -35.00 27.94 -36.86
CA PRO A 144 -36.12 27.87 -37.78
C PRO A 144 -36.54 26.41 -37.89
N LYS A 145 -37.82 26.14 -37.61
CA LYS A 145 -38.43 24.88 -38.03
C LYS A 145 -38.85 25.05 -39.49
N ASP A 146 -38.19 24.31 -40.36
CA ASP A 146 -38.64 23.98 -41.70
C ASP A 146 -40.09 23.46 -41.71
#